data_AF-Q09Q53-F1
#
_entry.id   AF-Q09Q53-F1
#
_cell.length_a   1.000
_cell.length_b   1.000
_cell.length_c   1.000
_cell.angle_alpha   90.00
_cell.angle_beta   90.00
_cell.angle_gamma   90.00
#
_symmetry.space_group_name_H-M   'P 1'
#
loop_
_entity.id
_entity.type
_entity.pdbx_description
1 polymer ?
#
loop_
_entity_poly.entity_id
_entity_poly.type
_entity_poly.pdbx_seq_one_letter_code
_entity_poly.pdbx_strand_id
1 'polypeptide(L)'
;KNVVAFKSDGSVLLNELQVTLPHVAASFSIFRPSSYHIMVNTVLGLRLQVQLVPVMQLFVTLDPSAQGQVQGLCGNFNGLESDDFKTSCGLVEATGASFANSWKAQSSCHDKLDWLDDPC
;
A
#
# COMPACT_ATOMS: atom_id res chain seq x y z
N LYS A 1 3.81 5.56 -18.18
CA LYS A 1 3.73 4.81 -16.91
C LYS A 1 2.25 4.57 -16.64
N ASN A 2 1.81 3.32 -16.46
CA ASN A 2 0.40 3.04 -16.17
C ASN A 2 0.11 3.32 -14.69
N VAL A 3 -0.97 4.02 -14.40
CA VAL A 3 -1.45 4.30 -13.03
C VAL A 3 -2.80 3.62 -12.85
N VAL A 4 -2.89 2.73 -11.87
CA VAL A 4 -4.13 2.08 -11.47
C VAL A 4 -4.61 2.72 -10.17
N ALA A 5 -5.85 3.21 -10.14
CA ALA A 5 -6.46 3.77 -8.96
C ALA A 5 -7.69 2.95 -8.53
N PHE A 6 -7.74 2.59 -7.25
CA PHE A 6 -8.86 1.92 -6.61
C PHE A 6 -9.62 2.92 -5.74
N LYS A 7 -10.90 3.15 -6.05
CA LYS A 7 -11.77 4.02 -5.27
C LYS A 7 -12.58 3.21 -4.25
N SER A 8 -12.99 3.86 -3.17
CA SER A 8 -13.78 3.24 -2.10
C SER A 8 -15.18 2.80 -2.53
N ASP A 9 -15.71 3.37 -3.62
CA ASP A 9 -16.96 2.94 -4.27
C ASP A 9 -16.81 1.63 -5.08
N GLY A 10 -15.59 1.09 -5.17
CA GLY A 10 -15.25 -0.10 -5.95
C GLY A 10 -14.95 0.16 -7.43
N SER A 11 -14.92 1.42 -7.86
CA SER A 11 -14.49 1.80 -9.21
C SER A 11 -12.98 1.63 -9.37
N VAL A 12 -12.55 1.05 -10.48
CA VAL A 12 -11.13 0.92 -10.86
C VAL A 12 -10.84 1.79 -12.07
N LEU A 13 -9.84 2.64 -11.97
CA LEU A 13 -9.38 3.51 -13.05
C LEU A 13 -7.99 3.08 -13.53
N LEU A 14 -7.79 3.06 -14.84
CA LEU A 14 -6.48 2.94 -15.49
C LEU A 14 -6.20 4.23 -16.25
N ASN A 15 -5.16 4.96 -15.86
CA ASN A 15 -4.82 6.26 -16.44
C ASN A 15 -6.04 7.19 -16.49
N GLU A 16 -6.73 7.32 -15.35
CA GLU A 16 -7.94 8.15 -15.16
C GLU A 16 -9.22 7.64 -15.84
N LEU A 17 -9.13 6.65 -16.72
CA LEU A 17 -10.27 6.05 -17.40
C LEU A 17 -10.80 4.85 -16.63
N GLN A 18 -12.12 4.78 -16.44
CA GLN A 18 -12.75 3.65 -15.77
C GLN A 18 -12.66 2.38 -16.62
N VAL A 19 -12.22 1.29 -16.01
CA VAL A 19 -12.09 -0.01 -16.66
C VAL A 19 -13.12 -1.00 -16.16
N THR A 20 -13.48 -1.96 -17.00
CA THR A 20 -14.29 -3.11 -16.64
C THR A 20 -13.41 -4.23 -16.09
N LEU A 21 -13.93 -4.99 -15.13
CA LEU A 21 -13.24 -6.14 -14.54
C LEU A 21 -13.87 -7.46 -15.03
N PRO A 22 -13.07 -8.51 -15.31
CA PRO A 22 -11.62 -8.57 -15.15
C PRO A 22 -10.86 -7.77 -16.21
N HIS A 23 -9.76 -7.14 -15.79
CA HIS A 23 -8.83 -6.44 -16.67
C HIS A 23 -7.50 -7.18 -16.66
N VAL A 24 -7.08 -7.73 -17.81
CA VAL A 24 -5.85 -8.49 -17.95
C VAL A 24 -4.91 -7.75 -18.88
N ALA A 25 -3.74 -7.36 -18.36
CA ALA A 25 -2.65 -6.74 -19.10
C ALA A 25 -1.42 -7.66 -19.11
N ALA A 26 -0.37 -7.29 -19.85
CA ALA A 26 0.84 -8.10 -19.97
C ALA A 26 1.59 -8.30 -18.64
N SER A 27 1.60 -7.29 -17.75
CA SER A 27 2.36 -7.30 -16.50
C SER A 27 1.52 -7.42 -15.24
N PHE A 28 0.20 -7.30 -15.35
CA PHE A 28 -0.71 -7.41 -14.21
C PHE A 28 -2.11 -7.82 -14.65
N SER A 29 -2.87 -8.38 -13.72
CA SER A 29 -4.30 -8.64 -13.87
C SER A 29 -5.07 -8.14 -12.65
N ILE A 30 -6.26 -7.63 -12.90
CA ILE A 30 -7.18 -7.12 -11.88
C ILE A 30 -8.49 -7.89 -12.03
N PHE A 31 -8.96 -8.48 -10.94
CA PHE A 31 -10.19 -9.25 -10.93
C PHE A 31 -10.99 -8.96 -9.66
N ARG A 32 -12.32 -9.08 -9.76
CA ARG A 32 -13.25 -8.84 -8.67
C ARG A 32 -13.98 -10.15 -8.34
N PRO A 33 -13.43 -11.01 -7.46
CA PRO A 33 -14.04 -12.29 -7.16
C PRO A 33 -15.35 -12.19 -6.37
N SER A 34 -15.59 -11.06 -5.70
CA SER A 34 -16.85 -10.79 -5.00
C SER A 34 -17.19 -9.30 -5.03
N SER A 35 -18.41 -8.93 -4.65
CA SER A 35 -18.85 -7.53 -4.57
C SER A 35 -17.97 -6.66 -3.66
N TYR A 36 -17.21 -7.25 -2.72
CA TYR A 36 -16.44 -6.50 -1.73
C TYR A 36 -14.93 -6.67 -1.82
N HIS A 37 -14.44 -7.50 -2.76
CA HIS A 37 -13.03 -7.80 -2.88
C HIS A 37 -12.55 -7.55 -4.31
N ILE A 38 -11.45 -6.82 -4.44
CA ILE A 38 -10.69 -6.66 -5.69
C ILE A 38 -9.31 -7.24 -5.46
N MET A 39 -8.85 -8.09 -6.37
CA MET A 39 -7.55 -8.72 -6.32
C MET A 39 -6.72 -8.28 -7.52
N VAL A 40 -5.44 -8.04 -7.25
CA VAL A 40 -4.45 -7.64 -8.24
C VAL A 40 -3.29 -8.60 -8.17
N ASN A 41 -2.96 -9.21 -9.31
CA ASN A 41 -1.76 -10.02 -9.45
C ASN A 41 -0.81 -9.34 -10.42
N THR A 42 0.47 -9.31 -10.09
CA THR A 42 1.52 -8.79 -10.95
C THR A 42 2.52 -9.89 -11.28
N VAL A 43 3.20 -9.77 -12.42
CA VAL A 43 4.27 -10.72 -12.80
C VAL A 43 5.51 -10.64 -11.90
N LEU A 44 5.61 -9.60 -11.06
CA LEU A 44 6.73 -9.35 -10.15
C LEU A 44 6.58 -10.05 -8.79
N GLY A 45 5.54 -10.87 -8.59
CA GLY A 45 5.29 -11.52 -7.30
C GLY A 45 4.59 -10.63 -6.26
N LEU A 46 4.24 -9.39 -6.64
CA LEU A 46 3.40 -8.52 -5.82
C LEU A 46 1.92 -8.86 -6.05
N ARG A 47 1.21 -9.14 -4.96
CA ARG A 47 -0.24 -9.36 -4.92
C ARG A 47 -0.91 -8.35 -4.00
N LEU A 48 -2.05 -7.81 -4.44
CA LEU A 48 -2.86 -6.89 -3.64
C LEU A 48 -4.27 -7.43 -3.50
N GLN A 49 -4.85 -7.27 -2.32
CA GLN A 49 -6.25 -7.49 -2.05
C GLN A 49 -6.83 -6.23 -1.42
N VAL A 50 -7.80 -5.64 -2.12
CA VAL A 50 -8.56 -4.47 -1.67
C VAL A 50 -9.92 -4.97 -1.19
N GLN A 51 -10.18 -4.82 0.10
CA GLN A 51 -11.50 -5.04 0.70
C GLN A 51 -12.23 -3.69 0.77
N LEU A 52 -13.49 -3.65 0.33
CA LEU A 52 -14.28 -2.42 0.23
C LEU A 52 -15.21 -2.20 1.44
N VAL A 53 -15.73 -3.28 2.03
CA VAL A 53 -16.77 -3.26 3.06
C VAL A 53 -16.34 -4.13 4.24
N PRO A 54 -16.62 -3.75 5.51
CA PRO A 54 -17.35 -2.55 5.96
C PRO A 54 -16.54 -1.25 5.89
N VAL A 55 -15.22 -1.35 5.92
CA VAL A 55 -14.28 -0.25 5.75
C VAL A 55 -13.23 -0.66 4.72
N MET A 56 -12.71 0.31 3.97
CA MET A 56 -11.71 0.02 2.95
C MET A 56 -10.40 -0.42 3.60
N GLN A 57 -9.93 -1.62 3.26
CA GLN A 57 -8.68 -2.20 3.77
C GLN A 57 -7.82 -2.68 2.60
N LEU A 58 -6.51 -2.62 2.78
CA LEU A 58 -5.52 -3.07 1.81
C LEU A 58 -4.63 -4.14 2.43
N PHE A 59 -4.53 -5.27 1.74
CA PHE A 59 -3.58 -6.33 2.05
C PHE A 59 -2.58 -6.41 0.91
N VAL A 60 -1.30 -6.45 1.27
CA VAL A 60 -0.18 -6.55 0.33
C VAL A 60 0.58 -7.82 0.63
N THR A 61 0.88 -8.61 -0.39
CA THR A 61 1.71 -9.81 -0.27
C THR A 61 2.84 -9.73 -1.27
N LEU A 62 4.05 -9.95 -0.79
CA LEU A 62 5.28 -9.98 -1.58
C LEU A 62 5.86 -11.39 -1.55
N ASP A 63 6.46 -11.80 -2.65
CA ASP A 63 7.27 -13.02 -2.68
C ASP A 63 8.58 -12.83 -1.89
N PRO A 64 9.13 -13.89 -1.28
CA PRO A 64 10.40 -13.83 -0.55
C PRO A 64 11.59 -13.34 -1.39
N SER A 65 11.49 -13.40 -2.73
CA SER A 65 12.50 -12.84 -3.63
C SER A 65 12.67 -11.32 -3.50
N ALA A 66 11.69 -10.62 -2.92
CA ALA A 66 11.74 -9.18 -2.64
C ALA A 66 12.24 -8.84 -1.22
N GLN A 67 12.70 -9.83 -0.44
CA GLN A 67 13.23 -9.63 0.92
C GLN A 67 14.38 -8.60 0.91
N GLY A 68 14.29 -7.59 1.78
CA GLY A 68 15.27 -6.51 1.90
C GLY A 68 15.31 -5.52 0.72
N GLN A 69 14.40 -5.61 -0.25
CA GLN A 69 14.39 -4.78 -1.47
C GLN A 69 13.27 -3.74 -1.51
N VAL A 70 12.45 -3.67 -0.46
CA VAL A 70 11.33 -2.73 -0.36
C VAL A 70 11.62 -1.64 0.65
N GLN A 71 10.96 -0.50 0.49
CA GLN A 71 10.97 0.59 1.44
C GLN A 71 9.60 1.28 1.40
N GLY A 72 9.15 1.77 2.54
CA GLY A 72 7.88 2.46 2.69
C GLY A 72 7.32 2.26 4.08
N LEU A 73 6.04 2.56 4.25
CA LEU A 73 5.35 2.38 5.55
C LEU A 73 5.26 0.91 6.00
N CYS A 74 5.46 -0.05 5.09
CA CYS A 74 5.48 -1.48 5.40
C CYS A 74 6.88 -2.00 5.78
N GLY A 75 7.82 -1.11 6.08
CA GLY A 75 9.18 -1.46 6.46
C GLY A 75 10.04 -1.89 5.27
N ASN A 76 11.08 -2.68 5.56
CA ASN A 76 12.07 -3.12 4.57
C ASN A 76 12.02 -4.63 4.25
N PHE A 77 11.20 -5.38 4.99
CA PHE A 77 11.04 -6.83 4.84
C PHE A 77 12.38 -7.59 4.90
N ASN A 78 13.26 -7.29 5.86
CA ASN A 78 14.52 -8.03 6.05
C ASN A 78 14.45 -9.14 7.13
N GLY A 79 13.36 -9.17 7.91
CA GLY A 79 13.15 -10.10 9.03
C GLY A 79 13.48 -9.54 10.42
N LEU A 80 13.83 -8.26 10.53
CA LEU A 80 14.15 -7.56 11.77
C LEU A 80 13.20 -6.36 11.96
N GLU A 81 12.21 -6.51 12.85
CA GLU A 81 11.22 -5.44 13.07
C GLU A 81 11.79 -4.17 13.72
N SER A 82 12.93 -4.27 14.41
CA SER A 82 13.53 -3.13 15.12
C SER A 82 14.05 -2.03 14.19
N ASP A 83 14.24 -2.33 12.90
CA ASP A 83 14.67 -1.35 11.89
C ASP A 83 13.56 -0.97 10.89
N ASP A 84 12.32 -1.39 11.11
CA ASP A 84 11.21 -1.04 10.23
C ASP A 84 10.86 0.45 10.28
N PHE A 85 11.17 1.14 11.38
CA PHE A 85 11.06 2.61 11.48
C PHE A 85 12.26 3.36 10.88
N LYS A 86 13.02 2.72 9.99
CA LYS A 86 14.06 3.37 9.20
C LYS A 86 13.43 4.27 8.14
N THR A 87 13.64 5.57 8.28
CA THR A 87 13.16 6.62 7.39
C THR A 87 13.76 6.52 5.99
N SER A 88 13.17 7.29 5.06
CA SER A 88 13.70 7.48 3.69
C SER A 88 15.13 8.05 3.65
N CYS A 89 15.58 8.69 4.74
CA CYS A 89 16.95 9.19 4.91
C CYS A 89 17.92 8.17 5.57
N GLY A 90 17.42 6.99 5.95
CA GLY A 90 18.23 5.89 6.48
C GLY A 90 18.44 5.89 7.99
N LEU A 91 17.84 6.83 8.73
CA LEU A 91 17.86 6.88 10.20
C LEU A 91 16.62 6.20 10.78
N VAL A 92 16.77 5.55 11.93
CA VAL A 92 15.65 4.89 12.64
C VAL A 92 14.99 5.87 13.60
N GLU A 93 13.68 6.05 13.47
CA GLU A 93 12.88 6.92 14.34
C GLU A 93 12.28 6.16 15.52
N ALA A 94 11.99 6.89 16.60
CA ALA A 94 11.45 6.31 17.83
C ALA A 94 9.92 6.13 17.80
N THR A 95 9.20 6.93 17.01
CA THR A 95 7.74 6.91 16.96
C THR A 95 7.20 6.66 15.56
N GLY A 96 6.02 6.06 15.50
CA GLY A 96 5.34 5.74 14.24
C GLY A 96 5.00 6.99 13.44
N ALA A 97 4.54 8.06 14.10
CA ALA A 97 4.22 9.31 13.40
C ALA A 97 5.46 9.96 12.76
N SER A 98 6.59 10.04 13.48
CA SER A 98 7.84 10.59 12.95
C SER A 98 8.34 9.81 11.73
N PHE A 99 8.37 8.47 11.84
CA PHE A 99 8.70 7.59 10.73
C PHE A 99 7.78 7.82 9.52
N ALA A 100 6.46 7.82 9.72
CA ALA A 100 5.49 7.97 8.64
C ALA A 100 5.54 9.34 7.94
N ASN A 101 5.88 10.42 8.67
CA ASN A 101 6.06 11.75 8.10
C ASN A 101 7.21 11.79 7.07
N SER A 102 8.21 10.92 7.19
CA SER A 102 9.32 10.82 6.21
C SER A 102 8.90 10.22 4.85
N TRP A 103 7.70 9.63 4.77
CA TRP A 103 7.15 8.94 3.59
C TRP A 103 6.00 9.70 2.91
N LYS A 104 5.83 11.00 3.20
CA LYS A 104 4.79 11.83 2.56
C LYS A 104 4.96 11.86 1.04
N ALA A 105 3.90 11.49 0.31
CA ALA A 105 3.88 11.55 -1.15
C ALA A 105 3.73 12.99 -1.70
N GLN A 106 3.25 13.93 -0.87
CA GLN A 106 3.10 15.34 -1.22
C GLN A 106 3.84 16.20 -0.18
N SER A 107 4.68 17.11 -0.66
CA SER A 107 5.48 17.99 0.21
C SER A 107 4.65 19.04 0.95
N SER A 108 3.46 19.38 0.45
CA SER A 108 2.52 20.31 1.08
C SER A 108 1.77 19.73 2.29
N CYS A 109 1.89 18.43 2.55
CA CYS A 109 1.25 17.81 3.70
C CYS A 109 1.96 18.17 5.02
N HIS A 110 1.19 18.62 6.00
CA HIS A 110 1.65 18.88 7.35
C HIS A 110 2.04 17.59 8.08
N ASP A 111 3.00 17.70 9.00
CA ASP A 111 3.39 16.59 9.86
C ASP A 111 2.28 16.21 10.84
N LYS A 112 2.23 14.92 11.16
CA LYS A 112 1.34 14.37 12.19
C LYS A 112 2.15 14.01 13.43
N LEU A 113 1.48 14.08 14.57
CA LEU A 113 2.03 13.73 15.88
C LEU A 113 1.33 12.49 16.41
N ASP A 114 2.02 11.75 17.27
CA ASP A 114 1.43 10.66 18.00
C ASP A 114 0.35 11.17 18.95
N TRP A 115 -0.67 10.35 19.17
CA TRP A 115 -1.75 10.63 20.09
C TRP A 115 -1.69 9.62 21.24
N LEU A 116 -1.54 10.12 22.47
CA LEU A 116 -1.32 9.31 23.67
C LEU A 116 -2.58 9.13 24.53
N ASP A 117 -3.72 9.60 24.05
CA ASP A 117 -4.98 9.43 24.76
C ASP A 117 -5.71 8.17 24.27
N ASP A 118 -6.42 7.53 25.19
CA ASP A 118 -7.28 6.38 24.89
C ASP A 118 -8.64 6.89 24.37
N PRO A 119 -9.13 6.41 23.21
CA PRO A 119 -10.46 6.77 22.72
C PRO A 119 -11.65 6.21 23.52
N CYS A 120 -11.42 5.33 24.50
CA CYS A 120 -12.46 4.67 25.30
C CYS A 120 -13.09 5.58 26.39
#